data_AF-A0A949UKT2-F1
#
_entry.id   AF-A0A949UKT2-F1
#
_cell.length_a   1.000
_cell.length_b   1.000
_cell.length_c   1.000
_cell.angle_alpha   90.00
_cell.angle_beta   90.00
_cell.angle_gamma   90.00
#
_symmetry.space_group_name_H-M   'P 1'
#
loop_
_entity.id
_entity.type
_entity.pdbx_description
1 polymer ?
#
loop_
_entity_poly.entity_id
_entity_poly.type
_entity_poly.pdbx_seq_one_letter_code
_entity_poly.pdbx_strand_id
1 'polypeptide(L)' 'MASDTNTITGSATTTINKPIGEVFAAVADITKMGVRSPECIAARWVDGADGPATGAKFEGDNLAKIGPITMK' A
#
# COMPACT_ATOMS: atom_id res chain seq x y z
N MET A 1 14.80 -5.51 28.22
CA MET A 1 13.81 -4.45 27.92
C MET A 1 12.64 -5.15 27.23
N ALA A 2 11.60 -5.51 27.97
CA ALA A 2 10.38 -6.03 27.35
C ALA A 2 9.71 -4.87 26.60
N SER A 3 9.37 -5.07 25.33
CA SER A 3 8.70 -4.05 24.52
C SER A 3 7.22 -4.08 24.89
N ASP A 4 6.73 -3.02 25.53
CA ASP A 4 5.30 -2.85 25.81
C ASP A 4 4.55 -2.67 24.48
N THR A 5 3.91 -3.74 24.00
CA THR A 5 3.06 -3.70 22.81
C THR A 5 1.69 -3.13 23.15
N ASN A 6 1.62 -1.83 23.41
CA ASN A 6 0.35 -1.12 23.37
C ASN A 6 -0.09 -0.96 21.91
N THR A 7 -1.31 -1.40 21.62
CA THR A 7 -1.88 -1.27 20.28
C THR A 7 -2.17 0.22 19.99
N ILE A 8 -1.54 0.76 18.95
CA ILE A 8 -1.85 2.09 18.43
C ILE A 8 -2.82 1.93 17.26
N THR A 9 -3.90 2.70 17.25
CA THR A 9 -4.87 2.75 16.14
C THR A 9 -4.88 4.13 15.50
N GLY A 10 -5.22 4.20 14.21
CA GLY A 10 -5.32 5.45 13.45
C GLY A 10 -6.25 5.26 12.25
N SER A 11 -6.88 6.36 11.82
CA SER A 11 -7.73 6.38 10.62
C SER A 11 -7.61 7.74 9.91
N ALA A 12 -7.82 7.74 8.60
CA ALA A 12 -7.85 8.95 7.77
C ALA A 12 -8.90 8.77 6.66
N THR A 13 -9.54 9.86 6.26
CA THR A 13 -10.62 9.86 5.27
C THR A 13 -10.45 11.05 4.32
N THR A 14 -10.76 10.83 3.05
CA THR A 14 -10.85 11.91 2.04
C THR A 14 -12.00 11.63 1.07
N THR A 15 -12.48 12.66 0.38
CA THR A 15 -13.57 12.57 -0.59
C THR A 15 -13.04 12.68 -2.01
N ILE A 16 -13.40 11.71 -2.86
CA ILE A 16 -13.10 11.74 -4.29
C ILE A 16 -14.43 11.82 -5.05
N ASN A 17 -14.62 12.90 -5.81
CA ASN A 17 -15.83 13.10 -6.61
C ASN A 17 -15.79 12.24 -7.90
N LYS A 18 -15.86 10.92 -7.74
CA LYS A 18 -15.85 9.91 -8.81
C LYS A 18 -16.79 8.75 -8.48
N PRO A 19 -17.31 8.04 -9.50
CA PRO A 19 -18.07 6.82 -9.28
C PRO A 19 -17.30 5.80 -8.43
N ILE A 20 -17.99 5.09 -7.55
CA ILE A 20 -17.36 4.14 -6.62
C ILE A 20 -16.53 3.06 -7.32
N GLY A 21 -16.99 2.58 -8.49
CA GLY A 21 -16.25 1.59 -9.28
C GLY A 21 -14.91 2.10 -9.79
N GLU A 22 -14.83 3.38 -10.19
CA GLU A 22 -13.58 4.02 -10.60
C GLU A 22 -12.63 4.21 -9.42
N VAL A 23 -13.16 4.63 -8.27
CA VAL A 23 -12.36 4.79 -7.05
C VAL A 23 -11.80 3.43 -6.60
N PHE A 24 -12.64 2.39 -6.58
CA PHE A 24 -12.22 1.04 -6.21
C PHE A 24 -11.17 0.50 -7.19
N ALA A 25 -11.41 0.57 -8.49
CA ALA A 25 -10.45 0.14 -9.51
C ALA A 25 -9.12 0.89 -9.39
N ALA A 26 -9.15 2.18 -9.05
CA ALA A 26 -7.95 2.94 -8.77
C ALA A 26 -7.23 2.39 -7.53
N VAL A 27 -7.84 2.36 -6.36
CA VAL A 27 -7.13 1.98 -5.12
C VAL A 27 -6.73 0.50 -5.06
N ALA A 28 -7.46 -0.38 -5.73
CA ALA A 28 -7.21 -1.82 -5.75
C ALA A 28 -6.08 -2.22 -6.72
N ASP A 29 -5.72 -1.37 -7.68
CA ASP A 29 -4.57 -1.60 -8.56
C ASP A 29 -3.25 -1.26 -7.82
N ILE A 30 -2.78 -2.25 -7.07
CA ILE A 30 -1.51 -2.19 -6.32
C ILE A 30 -0.30 -2.02 -7.24
N THR A 31 -0.37 -2.45 -8.51
CA THR A 31 0.78 -2.38 -9.43
C THR A 31 1.19 -0.94 -9.77
N LYS A 32 0.31 0.03 -9.48
CA LYS A 32 0.56 1.46 -9.66
C LYS A 32 1.21 2.13 -8.46
N MET A 33 1.48 1.42 -7.36
CA MET A 33 2.04 2.05 -6.15
C MET A 33 3.33 2.82 -6.43
N GLY A 34 4.20 2.31 -7.31
CA GLY A 34 5.44 3.00 -7.68
C GLY A 34 5.29 4.41 -8.28
N VAL A 35 4.11 4.73 -8.82
CA VAL A 35 3.80 6.08 -9.33
C VAL A 35 2.99 6.88 -8.31
N ARG A 36 2.23 6.23 -7.44
CA ARG A 36 1.25 6.86 -6.53
C ARG A 36 1.79 7.13 -5.13
N SER A 37 2.77 6.36 -4.69
CA SER A 37 3.33 6.45 -3.35
C SER A 37 4.76 7.00 -3.40
N PRO A 38 5.12 7.94 -2.52
CA PRO A 38 6.50 8.36 -2.35
C PRO A 38 7.37 7.31 -1.64
N GLU A 39 6.77 6.33 -0.96
CA GLU A 39 7.44 5.34 -0.12
C GLU A 39 7.34 3.92 -0.69
N CYS A 40 6.15 3.47 -1.08
CA CYS A 40 5.94 2.15 -1.69
C CYS A 40 6.21 2.21 -3.20
N ILE A 41 7.41 1.84 -3.61
CA ILE A 41 7.91 2.08 -4.96
C ILE A 41 7.59 0.98 -5.97
N ALA A 42 7.15 -0.18 -5.50
CA ALA A 42 6.70 -1.28 -6.34
C ALA A 42 5.72 -2.15 -5.57
N ALA A 43 4.77 -2.76 -6.27
CA ALA A 43 3.99 -3.86 -5.73
C ALA A 43 3.58 -4.82 -6.84
N ARG A 44 3.38 -6.08 -6.47
CA ARG A 44 3.07 -7.19 -7.38
C ARG A 44 2.10 -8.15 -6.72
N TRP A 45 1.17 -8.69 -7.49
CA TRP A 45 0.36 -9.82 -7.05
C TRP A 45 1.23 -11.08 -6.97
N VAL A 46 0.93 -11.95 -6.01
CA VAL A 46 1.65 -13.20 -5.77
C VAL A 46 0.67 -14.36 -5.55
N ASP A 47 1.19 -15.57 -5.39
CA ASP A 47 0.39 -16.79 -5.19
C ASP A 47 -0.66 -17.02 -6.31
N GLY A 48 -0.32 -16.67 -7.56
CA GLY A 48 -1.18 -16.86 -8.73
C GLY A 48 -2.28 -15.82 -8.90
N ALA A 49 -2.36 -14.80 -8.04
CA ALA A 49 -3.26 -13.67 -8.25
C ALA A 49 -2.80 -12.78 -9.41
N ASP A 50 -3.74 -12.29 -10.19
CA ASP A 50 -3.53 -11.35 -11.31
C ASP A 50 -4.32 -10.04 -11.11
N GLY A 51 -5.08 -9.93 -10.02
CA GLY A 51 -5.91 -8.78 -9.73
C GLY A 51 -6.54 -8.84 -8.34
N PRO A 52 -7.31 -7.79 -7.99
CA PRO A 52 -7.98 -7.71 -6.69
C PRO A 52 -9.12 -8.74 -6.61
N ALA A 53 -8.97 -9.70 -5.70
CA ALA A 53 -9.99 -10.66 -5.35
C ALA A 53 -9.89 -11.00 -3.85
N THR A 54 -10.98 -11.51 -3.27
CA THR A 54 -10.94 -12.00 -1.89
C THR A 54 -9.91 -13.12 -1.76
N GLY A 55 -8.97 -12.96 -0.81
CA GLY A 55 -7.88 -13.92 -0.59
C GLY A 55 -6.66 -13.71 -1.47
N ALA A 56 -6.69 -12.78 -2.43
CA ALA A 56 -5.50 -12.40 -3.20
C ALA A 56 -4.42 -11.83 -2.27
N LYS A 57 -3.16 -12.13 -2.58
CA LYS A 57 -1.99 -11.63 -1.85
C LYS A 57 -1.12 -10.79 -2.78
N PHE A 58 -0.41 -9.84 -2.20
CA PHE A 58 0.56 -9.02 -2.89
C PHE A 58 1.80 -8.81 -2.03
N GLU A 59 2.91 -8.50 -2.68
CA GLU A 59 4.13 -8.03 -2.04
C GLU A 59 4.41 -6.60 -2.51
N GLY A 60 4.95 -5.78 -1.61
CA GLY A 60 5.33 -4.40 -1.88
C GLY A 60 6.76 -4.12 -1.44
N ASP A 61 7.46 -3.29 -2.22
CA ASP A 61 8.81 -2.84 -1.90
C ASP A 61 8.74 -1.38 -1.43
N ASN A 62 9.23 -1.12 -0.23
CA ASN A 62 9.22 0.22 0.37
C ASN A 62 10.65 0.78 0.43
N LEU A 63 10.80 2.06 0.10
CA LEU A 63 12.03 2.79 0.37
C LEU A 63 11.91 3.54 1.68
N ALA A 64 12.71 3.15 2.67
CA ALA A 64 12.85 3.92 3.89
C ALA A 64 13.91 5.00 3.68
N LYS A 65 13.49 6.27 3.78
CA LYS A 65 14.39 7.43 3.75
C LYS A 65 14.57 7.97 5.16
N ILE A 66 15.82 8.02 5.63
CA ILE A 66 16.20 8.59 6.93
C ILE A 66 17.25 9.67 6.65
N GLY A 67 16.80 10.91 6.52
CA GLY A 67 17.66 12.02 6.12
C GLY A 67 18.36 11.74 4.77
N PRO A 68 19.69 11.77 4.69
CA PRO A 68 20.42 11.48 3.44
C PRO A 68 20.51 9.98 3.11
N ILE A 69 20.05 9.09 4.00
CA ILE A 69 20.18 7.64 3.83
C ILE A 69 18.92 7.08 3.18
N THR A 70 19.09 6.32 2.09
CA THR A 70 18.02 5.52 1.49
C THR A 70 18.32 4.04 1.71
N MET A 71 17.39 3.35 2.36
CA MET A 71 17.42 1.89 2.54
C MET A 71 16.44 1.25 1.55
N LYS A 72 16.90 0.20 0.87
CA LYS A 72 16.14 -0.58 -0.10
C LYS A 72 16.10 -2.03 0.36
#